data_AF-A0A2N0QII1-F1
#
_entry.id   AF-A0A2N0QII1-F1
#
_cell.length_a   1.000
_cell.length_b   1.000
_cell.length_c   1.000
_cell.angle_alpha   90.00
_cell.angle_beta   90.00
_cell.angle_gamma   90.00
#
_symmetry.space_group_name_H-M   'P 1'
#
loop_
_entity.id
_entity.type
_entity.pdbx_description
1 polymer ?
#
loop_
_entity_poly.entity_id
_entity_poly.type
_entity_poly.pdbx_seq_one_letter_code
_entity_poly.pdbx_strand_id
1 'polypeptide(L)'
;MSNVFMVFTEKCLKGIKANEERLKQYVEQSVGIITAVNPHIGYELAAQIAKEAIATGASVRELCLKSGALTTEQLDKILDPYEMTHPGIAGGRTLVKN
;
A
#
# COMPACT_ATOMS: atom_id res chain seq x y z
N MET A 1 -35.10 13.91 -11.90
CA MET A 1 -33.77 13.60 -11.34
C MET A 1 -32.72 14.69 -11.56
N SER A 2 -32.81 15.53 -12.62
CA SER A 2 -31.78 16.55 -12.92
C SER A 2 -31.45 17.51 -11.78
N ASN A 3 -32.46 17.94 -11.01
CA ASN A 3 -32.24 18.82 -9.85
C ASN A 3 -31.37 18.16 -8.77
N VAL A 4 -31.51 16.85 -8.56
CA VAL A 4 -30.73 16.11 -7.56
C VAL A 4 -29.25 16.05 -7.98
N PHE A 5 -28.98 15.74 -9.25
CA PHE A 5 -27.61 15.71 -9.76
C PHE A 5 -26.93 17.08 -9.71
N MET A 6 -27.65 18.17 -10.05
CA MET A 6 -27.10 19.52 -9.93
C MET A 6 -26.78 19.87 -8.48
N VAL A 7 -27.71 19.65 -7.55
CA VAL A 7 -27.48 19.99 -6.14
C VAL A 7 -26.33 19.18 -5.55
N PHE A 8 -26.26 17.87 -5.80
CA PHE A 8 -25.16 17.03 -5.32
C PHE A 8 -23.81 17.45 -5.91
N THR A 9 -23.78 17.81 -7.19
CA THR A 9 -22.55 18.27 -7.85
C THR A 9 -22.05 19.59 -7.25
N GLU A 10 -22.94 20.58 -7.11
CA GLU A 10 -22.59 21.91 -6.63
C GLU A 10 -22.32 21.98 -5.13
N LYS A 11 -23.05 21.19 -4.32
CA LYS A 11 -23.02 21.29 -2.85
C LYS A 11 -22.16 20.22 -2.18
N CYS A 12 -21.75 19.18 -2.90
CA CYS A 12 -20.91 18.11 -2.37
C CYS A 12 -19.68 17.87 -3.25
N LEU A 13 -19.85 17.38 -4.49
CA LEU A 13 -18.74 16.89 -5.31
C LEU A 13 -17.63 17.92 -5.55
N LYS A 14 -17.97 19.16 -5.93
CA LYS A 14 -16.97 20.21 -6.21
C LYS A 14 -16.08 20.57 -5.01
N GLY A 15 -16.55 20.32 -3.79
CA GLY A 15 -15.84 20.65 -2.55
C GLY A 15 -15.02 19.50 -1.97
N ILE A 16 -15.09 18.28 -2.53
CA ILE A 16 -14.38 17.12 -1.99
C ILE A 16 -12.87 17.35 -2.06
N LYS A 17 -12.20 17.17 -0.92
CA LYS A 17 -10.75 17.23 -0.80
C LYS A 17 -10.25 15.97 -0.10
N ALA A 18 -9.11 15.47 -0.56
CA ALA A 18 -8.44 14.36 0.10
C ALA A 18 -7.81 14.82 1.41
N ASN A 19 -7.93 14.00 2.45
CA ASN A 19 -7.07 14.11 3.62
C ASN A 19 -5.85 13.22 3.37
N GLU A 20 -4.84 13.76 2.70
CA GLU A 20 -3.68 13.00 2.23
C GLU A 20 -2.90 12.36 3.37
N GLU A 21 -2.75 13.04 4.50
CA GLU A 21 -2.05 12.52 5.67
C GLU A 21 -2.73 11.25 6.20
N ARG A 22 -4.05 11.32 6.41
CA ARG A 22 -4.83 10.17 6.87
C ARG A 22 -4.82 9.02 5.88
N LEU A 23 -4.86 9.32 4.58
CA LEU A 23 -4.78 8.30 3.54
C LEU A 23 -3.42 7.60 3.53
N LYS A 24 -2.31 8.34 3.68
CA LYS A 24 -0.96 7.77 3.81
C LYS A 24 -0.85 6.86 5.03
N GLN A 25 -1.38 7.30 6.17
CA GLN A 25 -1.41 6.48 7.39
C GLN A 25 -2.16 5.16 7.19
N TYR A 26 -3.32 5.19 6.51
CA TYR A 26 -4.06 3.97 6.21
C TYR A 26 -3.30 2.99 5.33
N VAL A 27 -2.55 3.47 4.34
CA VAL A 27 -1.72 2.60 3.50
C VAL A 27 -0.60 1.97 4.33
N GLU A 28 0.17 2.76 5.07
CA GLU A 28 1.31 2.26 5.86
C GLU A 28 0.89 1.30 6.98
N GLN A 29 -0.30 1.46 7.55
CA GLN A 29 -0.83 0.57 8.59
C GLN A 29 -1.62 -0.63 8.04
N SER A 30 -1.91 -0.67 6.75
CA SER A 30 -2.70 -1.75 6.17
C SER A 30 -1.85 -3.01 6.01
N VAL A 31 -2.28 -4.10 6.64
CA VAL A 31 -1.69 -5.43 6.40
C VAL A 31 -1.84 -5.85 4.94
N GLY A 32 -2.83 -5.32 4.21
CA GLY A 32 -3.08 -5.65 2.80
C GLY A 32 -1.91 -5.33 1.87
N ILE A 33 -1.03 -4.39 2.23
CA ILE A 33 0.15 -4.04 1.42
C ILE A 33 1.16 -5.18 1.33
N ILE A 34 1.05 -6.22 2.18
CA ILE A 34 1.85 -7.45 2.08
C ILE A 34 1.72 -8.12 0.70
N THR A 35 0.57 -7.93 0.02
CA THR A 35 0.34 -8.48 -1.32
C THR A 35 1.31 -7.95 -2.36
N ALA A 36 1.78 -6.70 -2.22
CA ALA A 36 2.80 -6.12 -3.08
C ALA A 36 4.19 -6.72 -2.80
N VAL A 37 4.44 -7.14 -1.56
CA VAL A 37 5.70 -7.73 -1.09
C VAL A 37 5.81 -9.21 -1.44
N ASN A 38 4.68 -9.92 -1.43
CA ASN A 38 4.61 -11.38 -1.59
C ASN A 38 5.40 -11.94 -2.81
N PRO A 39 5.34 -11.34 -4.03
CA PRO A 39 6.13 -11.84 -5.16
C PRO A 39 7.64 -11.77 -4.98
N HIS A 40 8.14 -10.93 -4.05
CA HIS A 40 9.58 -10.71 -3.83
C HIS A 40 10.15 -11.60 -2.74
N ILE A 41 9.34 -11.99 -1.75
CA ILE A 41 9.80 -12.75 -0.57
C ILE A 41 9.18 -14.15 -0.46
N GLY A 42 8.21 -14.47 -1.32
CA GLY A 42 7.47 -15.73 -1.30
C GLY A 42 6.35 -15.78 -0.26
N TYR A 43 5.38 -16.67 -0.52
CA TYR A 43 4.13 -16.76 0.25
C TYR A 43 4.34 -17.12 1.72
N GLU A 44 5.22 -18.06 2.03
CA GLU A 44 5.43 -18.54 3.40
C GLU A 44 5.88 -17.40 4.32
N LEU A 45 6.90 -16.66 3.91
CA LEU A 45 7.42 -15.53 4.68
C LEU A 45 6.42 -14.36 4.72
N ALA A 46 5.75 -14.06 3.60
CA ALA A 46 4.72 -13.03 3.55
C ALA A 46 3.55 -13.32 4.51
N ALA A 47 3.09 -14.58 4.56
CA ALA A 47 2.02 -15.00 5.46
C ALA A 47 2.44 -14.92 6.93
N GLN A 48 3.70 -15.28 7.25
CA GLN A 48 4.25 -15.13 8.60
C GLN A 48 4.27 -13.66 9.03
N ILE A 49 4.76 -12.76 8.18
CA ILE A 49 4.80 -11.31 8.45
C ILE A 49 3.38 -10.76 8.62
N ALA A 50 2.43 -11.13 7.76
CA ALA A 50 1.04 -10.70 7.89
C ALA A 50 0.42 -11.13 9.22
N LYS A 51 0.69 -12.36 9.67
CA LYS A 51 0.23 -12.88 10.96
C LYS A 51 0.84 -12.11 12.14
N GLU A 52 2.14 -11.80 12.09
CA GLU A 52 2.80 -10.99 13.11
C GLU A 52 2.28 -9.55 13.12
N ALA A 53 2.05 -8.93 11.96
CA ALA A 53 1.49 -7.58 11.85
C ALA A 53 0.11 -7.49 12.52
N ILE A 54 -0.78 -8.45 12.25
CA ILE A 54 -2.12 -8.50 12.87
C ILE A 54 -2.03 -8.70 14.39
N ALA A 55 -1.11 -9.56 14.84
CA ALA A 55 -0.99 -9.88 16.27
C ALA A 55 -0.36 -8.75 17.09
N THR A 56 0.58 -8.01 16.50
CA THR A 56 1.39 -7.00 17.22
C THR A 56 0.97 -5.57 16.94
N GLY A 57 0.25 -5.32 15.85
CA GLY A 57 -0.03 -3.99 15.33
C GLY A 57 1.17 -3.31 14.67
N ALA A 58 2.31 -3.99 14.53
CA ALA A 58 3.46 -3.47 13.80
C ALA A 58 3.17 -3.38 12.29
N SER A 59 3.81 -2.43 11.61
CA SER A 59 3.62 -2.26 10.17
C SER A 59 4.31 -3.40 9.39
N VAL A 60 3.78 -3.70 8.20
CA VAL A 60 4.40 -4.67 7.29
C VAL A 60 5.82 -4.23 6.94
N ARG A 61 6.04 -2.93 6.73
CA ARG A 61 7.35 -2.34 6.43
C ARG A 61 8.38 -2.65 7.51
N GLU A 62 8.05 -2.39 8.78
CA GLU A 62 8.96 -2.65 9.91
C GLU A 62 9.31 -4.13 10.02
N LEU A 63 8.32 -5.01 9.85
CA LEU A 63 8.52 -6.45 9.95
C LEU A 63 9.34 -7.01 8.77
N CYS A 64 9.17 -6.47 7.56
CA CYS A 64 10.00 -6.82 6.40
C CYS A 64 11.46 -6.38 6.58
N LEU A 65 11.71 -5.21 7.18
CA LEU A 65 13.06 -4.76 7.52
C LEU A 65 13.68 -5.64 8.60
N LYS A 66 12.90 -5.96 9.64
CA LYS A 66 13.34 -6.81 10.76
C LYS A 66 13.66 -8.24 10.33
N SER A 67 12.94 -8.79 9.35
CA SER A 67 13.24 -10.12 8.80
C SER A 67 14.49 -10.14 7.93
N GLY A 68 14.99 -8.97 7.50
CA GLY A 68 16.13 -8.85 6.59
C GLY A 68 15.82 -9.30 5.16
N ALA A 69 14.55 -9.54 4.83
CA ALA A 69 14.15 -10.04 3.52
C ALA A 69 14.26 -8.97 2.43
N LEU A 70 14.11 -7.69 2.79
CA LEU A 70 14.18 -6.54 1.88
C LEU A 70 14.89 -5.37 2.56
N THR A 71 15.61 -4.57 1.76
CA THR A 71 16.19 -3.30 2.21
C THR A 71 15.15 -2.18 2.20
N THR A 72 15.46 -1.08 2.88
CA THR A 72 14.64 0.14 2.85
C THR A 72 14.39 0.61 1.42
N GLU A 73 15.42 0.63 0.57
CA GLU A 73 15.31 1.10 -0.82
C GLU A 73 14.43 0.18 -1.67
N GLN A 74 14.45 -1.13 -1.41
CA GLN A 74 13.56 -2.08 -2.08
C GLN A 74 12.12 -1.88 -1.63
N LEU A 75 11.89 -1.73 -0.32
CA LEU A 75 10.55 -1.48 0.23
C LEU A 75 9.96 -0.16 -0.26
N ASP A 76 10.76 0.90 -0.37
CA ASP A 76 10.31 2.19 -0.91
C ASP A 76 9.84 2.07 -2.37
N LYS A 77 10.48 1.21 -3.16
CA LYS A 77 10.07 0.95 -4.54
C LYS A 77 8.85 0.01 -4.64
N ILE A 78 8.76 -0.98 -3.76
CA ILE A 78 7.69 -1.99 -3.79
C ILE A 78 6.39 -1.43 -3.20
N LEU A 79 6.49 -0.67 -2.10
CA LEU A 79 5.36 -0.10 -1.37
C LEU A 79 5.01 1.32 -1.83
N ASP A 80 5.54 1.77 -2.97
CA ASP A 80 5.10 3.01 -3.59
C ASP A 80 3.59 2.92 -3.93
N PRO A 81 2.75 3.83 -3.42
CA PRO A 81 1.30 3.76 -3.62
C PRO A 81 0.89 3.82 -5.09
N TYR A 82 1.65 4.49 -5.96
CA TYR A 82 1.34 4.55 -7.38
C TYR A 82 1.69 3.22 -8.06
N GLU A 83 2.85 2.64 -7.77
CA GLU A 83 3.23 1.33 -8.30
C GLU A 83 2.23 0.24 -7.92
N MET A 84 1.72 0.23 -6.69
CA MET A 84 0.71 -0.73 -6.23
C MET A 84 -0.64 -0.62 -6.95
N THR A 85 -0.90 0.47 -7.67
CA THR A 85 -2.14 0.65 -8.45
C THR A 85 -2.01 0.22 -9.91
N HIS A 86 -0.81 -0.20 -10.34
CA HIS A 86 -0.58 -0.68 -11.70
C HIS A 86 -0.63 -2.21 -11.79
N PRO A 87 -1.08 -2.77 -12.94
CA PRO A 87 -1.02 -4.20 -13.16
C PRO A 87 0.42 -4.74 -13.12
N GLY A 88 0.58 -5.94 -12.57
CA GLY A 88 1.86 -6.66 -12.52
C GLY A 88 2.46 -6.72 -11.12
N ILE A 89 3.78 -6.89 -11.05
CA ILE A 89 4.54 -6.95 -9.80
C ILE A 89 5.06 -5.53 -9.48
N ALA A 90 4.58 -4.95 -8.37
CA ALA A 90 5.04 -3.66 -7.88
C ALA A 90 6.56 -3.68 -7.63
N GLY A 91 7.28 -2.67 -8.12
CA GLY A 91 8.74 -2.60 -8.04
C GLY A 91 9.49 -3.59 -8.94
N GLY A 92 8.83 -4.55 -9.60
CA GLY A 92 9.48 -5.57 -10.44
C GLY A 92 10.28 -4.97 -11.60
N ARG A 93 9.77 -3.93 -12.27
CA ARG A 93 10.49 -3.24 -13.36
C ARG A 93 11.68 -2.41 -12.87
N THR A 94 11.63 -1.96 -11.62
CA THR A 94 12.59 -1.04 -11.00
C THR A 94 13.72 -1.78 -10.26
N LEU A 95 13.49 -3.05 -9.91
CA LEU A 95 14.45 -3.93 -9.24
C LEU A 95 15.21 -4.84 -10.22
N VAL A 96 14.68 -5.09 -11.42
CA VAL A 96 15.31 -5.95 -12.46
C VAL A 96 16.31 -5.19 -13.35
N LYS A 97 16.45 -3.87 -13.19
CA LYS A 97 17.32 -3.02 -14.03
C LYS A 97 18.80 -2.92 -13.59
N ASN A 98 19.28 -3.86 -12.77
CA ASN A 98 20.71 -3.96 -12.41
C ASN A 98 21.32 -5.25 -12.94
#